data_AF-A0A8J9X2D2-F1
#
_entry.id   AF-A0A8J9X2D2-F1
#
_cell.length_a   1.000
_cell.length_b   1.000
_cell.length_c   1.000
_cell.angle_alpha   90.00
_cell.angle_beta   90.00
_cell.angle_gamma   90.00
#
_symmetry.space_group_name_H-M   'P 1'
#
loop_
_entity.id
_entity.type
_entity.pdbx_description
1 polymer ?
#
loop_
_entity_poly.entity_id
_entity_poly.type
_entity_poly.pdbx_seq_one_letter_code
_entity_poly.pdbx_strand_id
1 'polypeptide(L)' 'AFPLGLCEGDCDRDSDCQGNLRCFQRGASRESVPGCTGADADATRFDYCYDPLTPTPASAPP' A
#
# COMPACT_ATOMS: atom_id res chain seq x y z
N ALA A 1 2.90 13.75 6.91
CA ALA A 1 4.10 13.81 7.77
C ALA A 1 4.50 12.37 8.05
N PHE A 2 5.79 12.04 7.94
CA PHE A 2 6.27 10.68 8.19
C PHE A 2 6.41 10.39 9.70
N PRO A 3 6.34 9.12 10.12
CA PRO A 3 6.03 7.94 9.31
C PRO A 3 4.53 7.79 9.00
N LEU A 4 4.22 7.29 7.80
CA LEU A 4 2.87 7.08 7.27
C LEU A 4 2.20 5.84 7.88
N GLY A 5 0.92 5.96 8.20
CA GLY A 5 0.08 4.89 8.72
C GLY A 5 -0.44 3.95 7.63
N LEU A 6 -1.18 2.91 8.05
CA LEU A 6 -1.83 1.98 7.14
C LEU A 6 -2.79 2.73 6.20
N CYS A 7 -2.71 2.45 4.90
CA CYS A 7 -3.46 3.10 3.84
C CYS A 7 -3.22 4.61 3.69
N GLU A 8 -2.13 5.13 4.25
CA GLU A 8 -1.64 6.47 3.91
C GLU A 8 -0.71 6.39 2.70
N GLY A 9 -0.84 7.37 1.82
CA GLY A 9 -0.16 7.44 0.53
C GLY A 9 1.16 8.22 0.55
N ASP A 10 1.87 8.17 -0.56
CA ASP A 10 3.13 8.90 -0.84
C ASP A 10 4.35 8.35 -0.08
N CYS A 11 4.41 7.04 0.16
CA CYS A 11 5.62 6.38 0.65
C CYS A 11 6.60 6.12 -0.51
N ASP A 12 7.90 6.39 -0.33
CA ASP A 12 8.91 6.01 -1.33
C ASP A 12 9.57 4.66 -0.99
N ARG A 13 9.60 4.30 0.30
CA ARG A 13 10.28 3.11 0.83
C ARG A 13 9.64 2.62 2.13
N ASP A 14 9.88 1.37 2.49
CA ASP A 14 9.32 0.72 3.69
C ASP A 14 9.56 1.53 4.98
N SER A 15 10.70 2.21 5.11
CA SER A 15 11.03 3.04 6.29
C SER A 15 10.20 4.32 6.43
N ASP A 16 9.46 4.70 5.39
CA ASP A 16 8.54 5.83 5.45
C ASP A 16 7.21 5.41 6.10
N CYS A 17 6.96 4.11 6.24
CA CYS A 17 5.78 3.55 6.87
C CYS A 17 6.01 3.27 8.37
N GLN A 18 4.92 3.28 9.15
CA GLN A 18 4.96 3.00 10.58
C GLN A 18 5.26 1.52 10.87
N GLY A 19 6.25 1.27 11.72
CA GLY A 19 6.49 -0.06 12.30
C GLY A 19 6.86 -1.12 11.25
N ASN A 20 5.99 -2.11 11.08
CA ASN A 20 6.19 -3.27 10.19
C ASN A 20 5.46 -3.13 8.84
N LEU A 21 4.83 -1.98 8.61
CA LEU A 21 4.17 -1.70 7.34
C LEU A 21 5.21 -1.60 6.21
N ARG A 22 4.80 -1.94 4.99
CA ARG A 22 5.64 -1.87 3.80
C ARG A 22 5.05 -0.90 2.80
N CYS A 23 5.88 -0.39 1.91
CA CYS A 23 5.44 0.54 0.89
C CYS A 23 5.01 -0.22 -0.37
N PHE A 24 3.73 -0.15 -0.70
CA PHE A 24 3.19 -0.70 -1.94
C PHE A 24 3.28 0.35 -3.05
N GLN A 25 4.24 0.15 -3.95
CA GLN A 25 4.44 1.02 -5.09
C GLN A 25 3.39 0.74 -6.17
N ARG A 26 2.40 1.63 -6.36
CA ARG A 26 1.31 1.43 -7.33
C ARG A 26 1.66 1.87 -8.75
N GLY A 27 2.71 2.65 -8.93
CA GLY A 27 3.24 3.03 -10.25
C GLY A 27 2.15 3.44 -11.24
N ALA A 28 2.09 2.77 -12.41
CA ALA A 28 1.11 3.07 -13.44
C ALA A 28 -0.24 2.34 -13.27
N SER A 29 -0.37 1.44 -12.29
CA SER A 29 -1.54 0.59 -12.12
C SER A 29 -2.50 1.13 -11.04
N ARG A 30 -3.77 0.73 -11.13
CA ARG A 30 -4.81 0.98 -10.11
C ARG A 30 -5.03 -0.28 -9.28
N GLU A 31 -3.93 -0.95 -8.94
CA GLU A 31 -3.99 -2.20 -8.18
C GLU A 31 -4.56 -1.94 -6.79
N SER A 32 -5.45 -2.82 -6.34
CA SER A 32 -5.94 -2.79 -4.97
C SER A 32 -4.76 -3.01 -4.02
N VAL A 33 -4.66 -2.17 -2.98
CA VAL A 33 -3.63 -2.39 -1.95
C VAL A 33 -4.13 -3.35 -0.87
N PRO A 34 -3.31 -4.36 -0.51
CA PRO A 34 -3.68 -5.31 0.55
C PRO A 34 -4.04 -4.61 1.84
N GLY A 35 -5.19 -4.97 2.42
CA GLY A 35 -5.69 -4.38 3.66
C GLY A 35 -6.27 -2.97 3.50
N CYS A 36 -6.27 -2.38 2.30
CA CYS A 36 -6.77 -1.03 2.03
C CYS A 36 -7.95 -1.05 1.06
N THR A 37 -9.14 -0.75 1.58
CA THR A 37 -10.37 -0.69 0.80
C THR A 37 -10.45 0.62 0.01
N GLY A 38 -10.83 0.56 -1.28
CA GLY A 38 -11.02 1.74 -2.13
C GLY A 38 -9.73 2.32 -2.74
N ALA A 39 -8.60 1.68 -2.50
CA ALA A 39 -7.31 2.02 -3.13
C ALA A 39 -7.33 1.88 -4.67
N ASP A 40 -8.13 0.96 -5.20
CA ASP A 40 -8.34 0.74 -6.64
C ASP A 40 -9.23 1.80 -7.30
N ALA A 41 -10.11 2.43 -6.52
CA ALA A 41 -10.92 3.57 -6.94
C ALA A 41 -10.14 4.88 -6.88
N ASP A 42 -8.98 4.88 -6.20
CA ASP A 42 -8.10 6.02 -6.15
C ASP A 42 -7.39 6.20 -7.50
N ALA A 43 -7.77 7.25 -8.22
CA ALA A 43 -7.15 7.58 -9.49
C ALA A 43 -5.73 8.12 -9.33
N THR A 44 -5.32 8.43 -8.10
CA THR A 44 -3.98 8.90 -7.78
C THR A 44 -3.00 7.73 -7.83
N ARG A 45 -1.83 7.98 -8.42
CA ARG A 45 -0.74 7.01 -8.54
C ARG A 45 0.12 6.98 -7.27
N PHE A 46 -0.49 7.27 -6.11
CA PHE A 46 0.25 7.31 -4.87
C PHE A 46 0.60 5.89 -4.44
N ASP A 47 1.74 5.78 -3.78
CA ASP A 47 2.24 4.55 -3.16
C ASP A 47 1.73 4.48 -1.73
N TYR A 48 1.35 3.31 -1.22
CA TYR A 48 0.64 3.23 0.06
C TYR A 48 1.33 2.31 1.04
N CYS A 49 1.37 2.73 2.30
CA CYS A 49 1.76 1.86 3.38
C CYS A 49 0.70 0.80 3.61
N TYR A 50 1.09 -0.47 3.55
CA TYR A 50 0.21 -1.62 3.68
C TYR A 50 0.76 -2.64 4.67
N ASP A 51 -0.13 -3.49 5.21
CA ASP A 51 0.29 -4.59 6.05
C ASP A 51 0.59 -5.83 5.17
N PRO A 52 1.85 -6.28 5.08
CA PRO A 52 2.21 -7.44 4.27
C PRO A 52 1.63 -8.77 4.79
N LEU A 53 1.11 -8.80 6.02
CA LEU A 53 0.44 -9.97 6.59
C LEU A 53 -1.06 -10.02 6.23
N THR A 54 -1.60 -8.94 5.66
CA THR A 54 -2.98 -8.95 5.15
C THR A 54 -3.02 -9.64 3.78
N PRO A 55 -3.79 -10.74 3.63
CA PRO A 55 -3.86 -11.44 2.35
C PRO A 55 -4.53 -10.58 1.29
N THR A 56 -3.78 -10.21 0.25
CA THR A 56 -4.30 -9.65 -1.01
C THR A 56 -4.93 -10.72 -1.88
N PRO A 57 -5.92 -10.39 -2.73
CA PRO A 57 -6.25 -11.23 -3.88
C PRO A 57 -5.09 -11.41 -4.88
N ALA A 58 -4.11 -10.50 -4.94
CA ALA A 58 -2.95 -10.56 -5.85
C ALA A 58 -1.77 -11.43 -5.37
N SER A 59 -1.69 -11.76 -4.08
CA SER A 59 -0.60 -12.58 -3.51
C SER A 59 -1.10 -13.88 -2.89
N ALA A 60 -2.33 -14.30 -3.22
CA ALA A 60 -2.70 -15.69 -3.02
C ALA A 60 -1.65 -16.56 -3.74
N PRO A 61 -0.93 -17.46 -3.05
CA PRO A 61 -0.11 -18.44 -3.74
C PRO A 61 -1.02 -19.26 -4.67
N PRO A 62 -0.53 -19.73 -5.83
CA PRO A 62 -1.33 -20.56 -6.75
C PRO A 62 -1.92 -21.80 -6.08
#